data_AF-A0AAV0TTF1-F1
#
_entry.id   AF-A0AAV0TTF1-F1
#
_cell.length_a   1.000
_cell.length_b   1.000
_cell.length_c   1.000
_cell.angle_alpha   90.00
_cell.angle_beta   90.00
_cell.angle_gamma   90.00
#
_symmetry.space_group_name_H-M   'P 1'
#
loop_
_entity.id
_entity.type
_entity.pdbx_description
1 polymer ?
#
loop_
_entity_poly.entity_id
_entity_poly.type
_entity_poly.pdbx_seq_one_letter_code
_entity_poly.pdbx_strand_id
1 'polypeptide(L)'
;MDGANFTPQQKAELVNRVRSEVQQQALQELTQNLQEKCFDKCISRPNGKLDGKQQNCLALCINRYIDTMKVVSEAMVQRGPQVRSMFETV
;
A
#
# COMPACT_ATOMS: atom_id res chain seq x y z
N MET A 1 -0.35 30.51 15.77
CA MET A 1 -0.48 29.72 14.51
C MET A 1 0.34 30.46 13.47
N ASP A 2 1.66 30.35 13.59
CA ASP A 2 2.62 31.20 12.88
C ASP A 2 2.69 30.79 11.41
N GLY A 3 2.56 31.78 10.52
CA GLY A 3 2.68 31.61 9.09
C GLY A 3 4.08 31.13 8.73
N ALA A 4 4.20 29.85 8.41
CA ALA A 4 5.47 29.24 8.07
C ALA A 4 5.94 29.71 6.68
N ASN A 5 6.73 30.77 6.67
CA ASN A 5 7.43 31.24 5.47
C ASN A 5 8.73 30.44 5.28
N PHE A 6 8.62 29.19 4.83
CA PHE A 6 9.77 28.34 4.55
C PHE A 6 10.57 28.86 3.36
N THR A 7 11.90 28.82 3.44
CA THR A 7 12.76 29.06 2.27
C THR A 7 12.54 27.97 1.22
N PRO A 8 12.83 28.22 -0.07
CA PRO A 8 12.70 27.19 -1.11
C PRO A 8 13.45 25.89 -0.79
N GLN A 9 14.60 26.00 -0.12
CA GLN A 9 15.42 24.87 0.32
C GLN A 9 14.75 24.06 1.44
N GLN A 10 14.20 24.75 2.45
CA GLN A 10 13.46 24.11 3.55
C GLN A 10 12.20 23.41 3.04
N LYS A 11 11.50 23.99 2.06
CA LYS A 11 10.34 23.35 1.42
C LYS A 11 10.74 22.06 0.70
N ALA A 12 11.83 22.07 -0.05
CA ALA A 12 12.30 20.89 -0.77
C ALA A 12 12.70 19.76 0.19
N GLU A 13 13.42 20.08 1.27
CA GLU A 13 13.79 19.09 2.28
C GLU A 13 12.54 18.53 3.00
N LEU A 14 11.60 19.39 3.36
CA LEU A 14 10.35 18.98 3.99
C LEU A 14 9.54 18.05 3.08
N VAL A 15 9.39 18.39 1.80
CA VAL A 15 8.69 17.54 0.83
C VAL A 15 9.36 16.17 0.69
N ASN A 16 10.70 16.14 0.64
CA ASN A 16 11.44 14.87 0.57
C ASN A 16 11.23 14.01 1.82
N ARG A 17 11.22 14.63 3.01
CA ARG A 17 10.96 13.94 4.27
C ARG A 17 9.55 13.36 4.31
N VAL A 18 8.55 14.18 4.01
CA VAL A 18 7.14 13.75 3.95
C VAL A 18 6.96 12.62 2.95
N ARG A 19 7.62 12.70 1.77
CA ARG A 19 7.55 11.63 0.78
C ARG A 19 8.11 10.30 1.29
N SER A 20 9.24 10.34 2.00
CA SER A 20 9.85 9.16 2.63
C SER A 20 8.91 8.55 3.67
N GLU A 21 8.33 9.38 4.54
CA GLU A 21 7.38 8.94 5.57
C GLU A 21 6.13 8.29 4.96
N VAL A 22 5.56 8.91 3.91
CA VAL A 22 4.41 8.34 3.19
C VAL A 22 4.74 7.00 2.57
N GLN A 23 5.93 6.83 1.99
CA GLN A 23 6.37 5.55 1.44
C GLN A 23 6.51 4.48 2.51
N GLN A 24 7.06 4.83 3.68
CA GLN A 24 7.19 3.90 4.80
C GLN A 24 5.82 3.48 5.34
N GLN A 25 4.89 4.42 5.49
CA GLN A 25 3.51 4.12 5.92
C GLN A 25 2.82 3.18 4.93
N ALA A 26 2.92 3.46 3.62
CA ALA A 26 2.35 2.61 2.59
C ALA A 26 2.92 1.18 2.62
N LEU A 27 4.23 1.02 2.87
CA LEU A 27 4.86 -0.29 3.02
C LEU A 27 4.36 -1.03 4.27
N GLN A 28 4.20 -0.32 5.39
CA GLN A 28 3.67 -0.91 6.63
C GLN A 28 2.24 -1.41 6.42
N GLU A 29 1.38 -0.60 5.80
CA GLU A 29 0.01 -0.97 5.49
C GLU A 29 -0.07 -2.17 4.54
N LEU A 30 0.76 -2.19 3.50
CA LEU A 30 0.86 -3.34 2.60
C LEU A 30 1.27 -4.61 3.35
N THR A 31 2.27 -4.49 4.23
CA THR A 31 2.78 -5.61 5.03
C THR A 31 1.70 -6.17 5.95
N GLN A 32 0.96 -5.28 6.63
CA GLN A 32 -0.11 -5.66 7.56
C GLN A 32 -1.27 -6.35 6.82
N ASN A 33 -1.67 -5.82 5.67
CA ASN A 33 -2.68 -6.45 4.82
C ASN A 33 -2.25 -7.84 4.31
N LEU A 34 -0.99 -7.98 3.88
CA LEU A 34 -0.44 -9.27 3.46
C LEU A 34 -0.44 -10.28 4.61
N GLN A 35 -0.02 -9.85 5.80
CA GLN A 35 -0.03 -10.69 7.00
C GLN A 35 -1.42 -11.21 7.30
N GLU A 36 -2.41 -10.32 7.42
CA GLU A 36 -3.80 -10.72 7.71
C GLU A 36 -4.37 -11.64 6.64
N LYS A 37 -4.37 -11.19 5.38
CA LYS A 37 -5.04 -11.91 4.29
C LYS A 37 -4.39 -13.25 3.99
N CYS A 38 -3.06 -13.31 3.98
CA CYS A 38 -2.36 -14.57 3.69
C CYS A 38 -2.33 -15.50 4.89
N PHE A 39 -2.32 -15.00 6.12
CA PHE A 39 -2.49 -15.83 7.30
C PHE A 39 -3.86 -16.52 7.29
N ASP A 40 -4.94 -15.75 7.15
CA ASP A 40 -6.31 -16.28 7.11
C ASP A 40 -6.50 -17.30 5.99
N LYS A 41 -5.86 -17.07 4.83
CA LYS A 41 -5.98 -17.95 3.68
C LYS A 41 -5.18 -19.25 3.82
N CYS A 42 -3.96 -19.18 4.37
CA CYS A 42 -3.00 -20.27 4.28
C CYS A 42 -2.78 -21.02 5.60
N ILE A 43 -3.12 -20.44 6.74
CA ILE A 43 -2.83 -21.00 8.07
C ILE A 43 -4.14 -21.48 8.72
N SER A 44 -4.54 -22.71 8.41
CA SER A 44 -5.74 -23.32 8.99
C SER A 44 -5.54 -23.85 10.41
N ARG A 45 -4.31 -24.28 10.75
CA ARG A 45 -3.93 -24.80 12.06
C ARG A 45 -2.58 -24.21 12.46
N PRO A 46 -2.59 -23.17 13.30
CA PRO A 46 -1.36 -22.58 13.83
C PRO A 46 -0.60 -23.63 14.63
N ASN A 47 0.68 -23.79 14.31
CA ASN A 47 1.63 -24.60 15.04
C ASN A 47 2.93 -23.78 15.16
N GLY A 48 3.92 -24.26 15.90
CA GLY A 48 5.18 -23.53 16.06
C GLY A 48 6.06 -23.47 14.78
N LYS A 49 5.64 -24.09 13.67
CA LYS A 49 6.45 -24.23 12.44
C LYS A 49 5.58 -24.36 11.19
N LEU A 50 5.82 -23.50 10.22
CA LEU A 50 5.19 -23.61 8.90
C LEU A 50 5.60 -24.93 8.22
N ASP A 51 4.62 -25.74 7.83
CA ASP A 51 4.85 -26.90 6.97
C ASP A 51 5.08 -26.46 5.51
N GLY A 52 5.55 -27.39 4.67
CA GLY A 52 5.86 -27.08 3.27
C GLY A 52 4.64 -26.61 2.45
N LYS A 53 3.42 -27.05 2.79
CA LYS A 53 2.21 -26.59 2.10
C LYS A 53 1.86 -25.16 2.51
N GLN A 54 1.99 -24.84 3.80
CA GLN A 54 1.79 -23.49 4.33
C GLN A 54 2.80 -22.51 3.73
N GLN A 55 4.08 -22.89 3.66
CA GLN A 55 5.13 -22.07 3.03
C GLN A 55 4.83 -21.78 1.55
N ASN A 56 4.49 -22.81 0.76
CA ASN A 56 4.12 -22.63 -0.64
C ASN A 56 2.86 -21.77 -0.82
N CYS A 57 1.84 -21.98 0.03
CA CYS A 57 0.63 -21.17 0.00
C CYS A 57 0.93 -19.70 0.27
N LEU A 58 1.73 -19.39 1.29
CA LEU A 58 2.11 -18.02 1.63
C LEU A 58 2.88 -17.34 0.48
N ALA A 59 3.86 -18.03 -0.11
CA ALA A 59 4.60 -17.49 -1.26
C ALA A 59 3.68 -17.15 -2.44
N LEU A 60 2.74 -18.04 -2.76
CA LEU A 60 1.74 -17.81 -3.81
C LEU A 60 0.77 -16.68 -3.45
N CYS A 61 0.29 -16.65 -2.21
CA CYS A 61 -0.66 -15.65 -1.73
C CYS A 61 -0.06 -14.25 -1.81
N ILE A 62 1.15 -14.06 -1.32
CA ILE A 62 1.84 -12.76 -1.31
C ILE A 62 2.04 -12.27 -2.75
N ASN A 63 2.56 -13.11 -3.64
CA ASN A 63 2.75 -12.77 -5.05
C ASN A 63 1.43 -12.36 -5.72
N ARG A 64 0.36 -13.15 -5.53
CA ARG A 64 -0.96 -12.85 -6.10
C ARG A 64 -1.59 -11.59 -5.52
N TYR A 65 -1.41 -11.32 -4.23
CA TYR A 65 -1.92 -10.10 -3.60
C TYR A 65 -1.24 -8.87 -4.22
N ILE A 66 0.09 -8.87 -4.33
CA ILE A 66 0.85 -7.76 -4.91
C ILE A 66 0.45 -7.55 -6.38
N ASP A 67 0.38 -8.62 -7.17
CA ASP A 67 -0.05 -8.55 -8.58
C ASP A 67 -1.45 -7.95 -8.72
N THR A 68 -2.38 -8.37 -7.86
CA THR A 68 -3.76 -7.87 -7.86
C THR A 68 -3.79 -6.40 -7.47
N MET A 69 -3.07 -6.01 -6.41
CA MET A 69 -3.03 -4.63 -5.96
C MET A 69 -2.39 -3.70 -6.98
N LYS A 70 -1.42 -4.17 -7.77
CA LYS A 70 -0.89 -3.41 -8.91
C LYS A 70 -1.99 -3.10 -9.94
N VAL A 71 -2.74 -4.12 -10.37
CA VAL A 71 -3.84 -3.95 -11.35
C VAL A 71 -4.93 -3.02 -10.80
N VAL A 72 -5.32 -3.20 -9.53
CA VAL A 72 -6.32 -2.35 -8.88
C VAL A 72 -5.82 -0.90 -8.81
N SER A 73 -4.57 -0.68 -8.41
CA SER A 73 -3.97 0.65 -8.32
C SER A 73 -3.94 1.35 -9.68
N GLU A 74 -3.54 0.64 -10.74
CA GLU A 74 -3.55 1.14 -12.11
C GLU A 74 -4.97 1.52 -12.56
N ALA A 75 -5.97 0.66 -12.30
CA ALA A 75 -7.36 0.94 -12.63
C ALA A 75 -7.92 2.14 -11.85
N MET A 76 -7.55 2.32 -10.59
CA MET A 76 -7.95 3.48 -9.78
C MET A 76 -7.36 4.78 -10.32
N VAL A 77 -6.08 4.78 -10.71
CA VAL A 77 -5.43 5.95 -11.33
C VAL A 77 -6.08 6.30 -12.66
N GLN A 78 -6.40 5.30 -13.50
CA GLN A 78 -7.09 5.53 -14.78
C GLN A 78 -8.51 6.09 -14.59
N ARG A 79 -9.24 5.65 -13.56
CA ARG A 79 -10.59 6.12 -13.25
C ARG A 79 -10.62 7.49 -12.55
N GLY A 80 -9.54 7.90 -11.88
CA GLY A 80 -9.47 9.17 -11.15
C GLY A 80 -9.88 10.41 -11.98
N PRO A 81 -9.31 10.62 -13.19
CA PRO A 81 -9.72 11.70 -14.09
C PRO A 81 -11.19 11.63 -14.51
N GLN A 82 -11.71 10.42 -14.73
CA GLN A 82 -13.09 10.19 -15.15
C GLN A 82 -14.10 10.51 -14.04
N VAL A 83 -13.77 10.15 -12.80
CA VAL A 83 -14.56 10.52 -11.62
C VAL A 83 -14.50 12.03 -11.40
N ARG A 84 -13.32 12.65 -11.51
CA ARG A 84 -13.15 14.10 -11.37
C ARG A 84 -13.97 14.90 -12.40
N SER A 85 -13.97 14.49 -13.68
CA SER A 85 -14.79 15.15 -14.71
C SER A 85 -16.29 15.04 -14.41
N MET A 86 -16.72 13.92 -13.81
CA MET A 86 -18.13 13.73 -13.44
C MET A 86 -18.58 14.74 -12.38
N PHE A 87 -17.70 15.15 -11.46
CA PHE A 87 -18.00 16.18 -10.46
C PHE A 87 -17.93 17.61 -11.03
N GLU A 88 -17.16 17.87 -12.08
CA GLU A 88 -17.11 19.19 -12.75
C GLU A 88 -18.34 19.44 -13.65
N THR A 89 -19.13 18.41 -13.95
CA THR A 89 -20.33 18.50 -14.80
C THR A 89 -21.64 18.58 -14.00
N VAL A 90 -21.56 18.60 -12.66
CA VAL A 90 -22.70 18.79 -11.73
C VAL A 90 -22.66 20.20 -11.16
#